data_AF-A0A519QWI3-F1
#
_entry.id   AF-A0A519QWI3-F1
#
_cell.length_a   1.000
_cell.length_b   1.000
_cell.length_c   1.000
_cell.angle_alpha   90.00
_cell.angle_beta   90.00
_cell.angle_gamma   90.00
#
_symmetry.space_group_name_H-M   'P 1'
#
loop_
_entity.id
_entity.type
_entity.pdbx_description
1 polymer ?
#
loop_
_entity_poly.entity_id
_entity_poly.type
_entity_poly.pdbx_seq_one_letter_code
_entity_poly.pdbx_strand_id
1 'polypeptide(L)'
;MPTEDAATFINQMNKIKPNYTDLGLSSSMGPKLRSLVEQQLADDLINYGINLNEVKFDWSESCIEGHDTRFLDGSLENFSGIAVFDVNDSLIADGWMQFIHEQDFFLSYWEYVVTFNRDEKISEKRDKGIPDHIWTKIPDYIKPLLEKQKMKGSPWKL
;
A
#
# COMPACT_ATOMS: atom_id res chain seq x y z
N MET A 1 -26.66 -9.61 20.74
CA MET A 1 -26.62 -8.33 20.01
C MET A 1 -26.32 -8.69 18.56
N PRO A 2 -27.19 -8.38 17.59
CA PRO A 2 -26.89 -8.67 16.20
C PRO A 2 -25.72 -7.76 15.76
N THR A 3 -24.73 -8.39 15.14
CA THR A 3 -23.56 -7.78 14.51
C THR A 3 -23.98 -6.70 13.53
N GLU A 4 -23.37 -5.51 13.58
CA GLU A 4 -23.44 -4.55 12.48
C GLU A 4 -23.08 -5.29 11.18
N ASP A 5 -24.09 -5.43 10.32
CA ASP A 5 -24.05 -6.29 9.14
C ASP A 5 -22.93 -5.88 8.19
N ALA A 6 -22.13 -6.85 7.74
CA ALA A 6 -21.15 -6.69 6.66
C ALA A 6 -21.76 -5.99 5.42
N ALA A 7 -23.06 -6.16 5.19
CA ALA A 7 -23.82 -5.47 4.15
C ALA A 7 -23.78 -3.94 4.26
N THR A 8 -23.70 -3.37 5.47
CA THR A 8 -23.64 -1.91 5.69
C THR A 8 -22.26 -1.35 5.34
N PHE A 9 -21.19 -2.08 5.69
CA PHE A 9 -19.82 -1.77 5.27
C PHE A 9 -19.64 -1.89 3.74
N ILE A 10 -20.17 -2.96 3.15
CA ILE A 10 -20.14 -3.20 1.70
C ILE A 10 -20.89 -2.09 0.93
N ASN A 11 -22.02 -1.61 1.46
CA ASN A 11 -22.80 -0.55 0.82
C ASN A 11 -22.18 0.87 1.01
N GLN A 12 -21.25 1.03 1.97
CA GLN A 12 -20.42 2.23 2.09
C GLN A 12 -19.21 2.18 1.15
N MET A 13 -18.56 1.03 0.97
CA MET A 13 -17.42 0.89 0.05
C MET A 13 -17.82 1.07 -1.42
N ASN A 14 -19.02 0.59 -1.80
CA ASN A 14 -19.61 0.83 -3.14
C ASN A 14 -19.96 2.32 -3.44
N LYS A 15 -19.76 3.24 -2.49
CA LYS A 15 -19.99 4.68 -2.68
C LYS A 15 -18.72 5.50 -2.75
N ILE A 16 -17.55 4.89 -2.60
CA ILE A 16 -16.28 5.61 -2.75
C ILE A 16 -16.08 5.84 -4.25
N LYS A 17 -16.42 7.04 -4.69
CA LYS A 17 -16.07 7.49 -6.03
C LYS A 17 -14.60 7.90 -6.01
N PRO A 18 -13.74 7.29 -6.84
CA PRO A 18 -12.32 7.62 -6.83
C PRO A 18 -12.05 9.06 -7.26
N ASN A 19 -10.98 9.65 -6.73
CA ASN A 19 -10.47 10.96 -7.07
C ASN A 19 -9.00 10.91 -7.52
N TYR A 20 -8.80 10.64 -8.81
CA TYR A 20 -7.45 10.52 -9.39
C TYR A 20 -6.72 11.85 -9.63
N THR A 21 -7.36 12.99 -9.30
CA THR A 21 -6.78 14.32 -9.56
C THR A 21 -6.29 15.01 -8.30
N ASP A 22 -6.92 14.73 -7.16
CA ASP A 22 -6.46 15.24 -5.88
C ASP A 22 -5.40 14.29 -5.32
N LEU A 23 -4.21 14.83 -5.07
CA LEU A 23 -3.08 14.05 -4.58
C LEU A 23 -2.98 14.11 -3.04
N GLY A 24 -3.87 14.83 -2.36
CA GLY A 24 -3.84 14.98 -0.90
C GLY A 24 -2.46 15.42 -0.39
N LEU A 25 -2.02 14.83 0.73
CA LEU A 25 -0.68 15.09 1.28
C LEU A 25 0.44 14.44 0.47
N SER A 26 0.11 13.52 -0.44
CA SER A 26 1.08 12.92 -1.35
C SER A 26 1.55 13.85 -2.49
N SER A 27 1.00 15.07 -2.60
CA SER A 27 1.36 16.06 -3.63
C SER A 27 2.85 16.45 -3.65
N SER A 28 3.60 16.13 -2.60
CA SER A 28 5.05 16.32 -2.52
C SER A 28 5.86 15.31 -3.37
N MET A 29 5.25 14.19 -3.77
CA MET A 29 5.85 13.26 -4.73
C MET A 29 5.82 13.84 -6.15
N GLY A 30 7.02 14.01 -6.72
CA GLY A 30 7.17 14.32 -8.14
C GLY A 30 6.66 13.19 -9.04
N PRO A 31 6.36 13.45 -10.32
CA PRO A 31 5.78 12.46 -11.22
C PRO A 31 6.60 11.17 -11.38
N LYS A 32 7.94 11.26 -11.44
CA LYS A 32 8.78 10.06 -11.58
C LYS A 32 8.78 9.23 -10.31
N LEU A 33 8.89 9.89 -9.16
CA LEU A 33 8.81 9.24 -7.86
C LEU A 33 7.45 8.55 -7.67
N ARG A 34 6.35 9.24 -7.96
CA ARG A 34 4.99 8.67 -7.86
C ARG A 34 4.83 7.44 -8.74
N SER A 35 5.25 7.53 -10.01
CA SER A 35 5.17 6.40 -10.93
C SER A 35 5.94 5.18 -10.44
N LEU A 36 7.13 5.38 -9.85
CA LEU A 36 7.91 4.29 -9.26
C LEU A 36 7.21 3.68 -8.04
N VAL A 37 6.69 4.52 -7.13
CA VAL A 37 5.97 4.07 -5.93
C VAL A 37 4.72 3.27 -6.30
N GLU A 38 3.89 3.79 -7.20
CA GLU A 38 2.68 3.13 -7.67
C GLU A 38 3.00 1.78 -8.34
N GLN A 39 4.06 1.72 -9.16
CA GLN A 39 4.51 0.46 -9.76
C GLN A 39 4.91 -0.56 -8.68
N GLN A 40 5.73 -0.16 -7.71
CA GLN A 40 6.19 -1.07 -6.65
C GLN A 40 5.04 -1.54 -5.74
N LEU A 41 4.10 -0.66 -5.40
CA LEU A 41 2.91 -1.01 -4.62
C LEU A 41 1.96 -1.93 -5.39
N ALA A 42 1.78 -1.70 -6.70
CA ALA A 42 0.99 -2.58 -7.56
C ALA A 42 1.61 -3.98 -7.69
N ASP A 43 2.93 -4.05 -7.89
CA ASP A 43 3.66 -5.33 -7.92
C ASP A 43 3.54 -6.09 -6.59
N ASP A 44 3.47 -5.36 -5.47
CA ASP A 44 3.34 -5.95 -4.16
C ASP A 44 1.93 -6.51 -3.89
N LEU A 45 0.89 -5.94 -4.49
CA LEU A 45 -0.51 -6.39 -4.38
C LEU A 45 -0.71 -7.86 -4.82
N ILE A 46 0.17 -8.40 -5.67
CA ILE A 46 0.18 -9.81 -6.07
C ILE A 46 0.32 -10.74 -4.85
N ASN A 47 1.10 -10.35 -3.85
CA ASN A 47 1.26 -11.11 -2.61
C ASN A 47 0.00 -11.10 -1.73
N TYR A 48 -0.98 -10.26 -2.07
CA TYR A 48 -2.25 -10.09 -1.35
C TYR A 48 -3.46 -10.50 -2.19
N GLY A 49 -3.25 -11.30 -3.24
CA GLY A 49 -4.32 -11.94 -4.03
C GLY A 49 -4.89 -11.08 -5.15
N ILE A 50 -4.31 -9.92 -5.44
CA ILE A 50 -4.70 -9.06 -6.55
C ILE A 50 -3.73 -9.30 -7.71
N ASN A 51 -4.23 -9.90 -8.78
CA ASN A 51 -3.45 -10.16 -9.99
C ASN A 51 -4.11 -9.46 -11.18
N LEU A 52 -3.88 -8.15 -11.28
CA LEU A 52 -4.40 -7.29 -12.35
C LEU A 52 -3.24 -6.63 -13.09
N ASN A 53 -3.40 -6.49 -14.40
CA ASN A 53 -2.38 -5.85 -15.24
C ASN A 53 -2.34 -4.33 -15.07
N GLU A 54 -3.46 -3.72 -14.68
CA GLU A 54 -3.61 -2.27 -14.57
C GLU A 54 -4.48 -1.95 -13.36
N VAL A 55 -4.02 -0.97 -12.58
CA VAL A 55 -4.68 -0.45 -11.38
C VAL A 55 -4.54 1.08 -11.36
N LYS A 56 -5.45 1.74 -10.65
CA LYS A 56 -5.45 3.20 -10.48
C LYS A 56 -5.37 3.53 -9.00
N PHE A 57 -4.44 4.43 -8.64
CA PHE A 57 -4.27 4.89 -7.27
C PHE A 57 -5.06 6.16 -7.03
N ASP A 58 -5.77 6.20 -5.91
CA ASP A 58 -6.39 7.38 -5.35
C ASP A 58 -5.61 7.78 -4.08
N TRP A 59 -5.06 8.99 -4.13
CA TRP A 59 -4.25 9.56 -3.07
C TRP A 59 -4.96 10.71 -2.36
N SER A 60 -6.23 11.00 -2.65
CA SER A 60 -6.90 12.21 -2.15
C SER A 60 -6.97 12.25 -0.63
N GLU A 61 -7.13 11.07 -0.01
CA GLU A 61 -7.19 10.89 1.44
C GLU A 61 -5.83 10.55 2.07
N SER A 62 -4.73 10.72 1.31
CA SER A 62 -3.40 10.38 1.81
C SER A 62 -3.01 11.20 3.04
N CYS A 63 -2.56 10.53 4.10
CA CYS A 63 -2.13 11.14 5.35
C CYS A 63 -0.63 10.85 5.64
N ILE A 64 0.08 11.81 6.23
CA ILE A 64 1.51 11.68 6.60
C ILE A 64 1.63 10.99 7.95
N GLU A 65 2.45 9.95 8.02
CA GLU A 65 2.68 9.17 9.24
C GLU A 65 4.08 9.37 9.86
N GLY A 66 4.89 10.30 9.31
CA GLY A 66 6.09 10.86 9.95
C GLY A 66 7.44 10.20 9.61
N HIS A 67 7.60 9.62 8.42
CA HIS A 67 8.88 9.12 7.91
C HIS A 67 9.07 9.61 6.48
N ASP A 68 10.03 10.52 6.28
CA ASP A 68 10.24 11.21 5.01
C ASP A 68 11.59 10.91 4.35
N THR A 69 11.64 11.10 3.05
CA THR A 69 12.89 11.12 2.29
C THR A 69 12.78 11.96 1.02
N ARG A 70 13.92 12.28 0.41
CA ARG A 70 13.99 12.88 -0.94
C ARG A 70 14.57 11.87 -1.92
N PHE A 71 13.87 11.62 -3.01
CA PHE A 71 14.30 10.68 -4.04
C PHE A 71 13.78 11.11 -5.41
N LEU A 72 14.56 10.88 -6.46
CA LEU A 72 14.25 11.31 -7.83
C LEU A 72 13.87 12.80 -7.92
N ASP A 73 12.62 13.10 -8.26
CA ASP A 73 12.09 14.43 -8.55
C ASP A 73 11.14 14.98 -7.47
N GLY A 74 11.16 14.40 -6.26
CA GLY A 74 10.35 14.90 -5.15
C GLY A 74 10.74 14.36 -3.78
N SER A 75 9.79 14.45 -2.85
CA SER A 75 9.88 13.82 -1.53
C SER A 75 8.78 12.78 -1.36
N LEU A 76 9.06 11.78 -0.52
CA LEU A 76 8.12 10.75 -0.13
C LEU A 76 7.96 10.78 1.39
N GLU A 77 6.74 10.56 1.85
CA GLU A 77 6.41 10.24 3.24
C GLU A 77 5.81 8.83 3.27
N ASN A 78 5.71 8.22 4.45
CA ASN A 78 4.90 7.03 4.63
C ASN A 78 3.41 7.39 4.68
N PHE A 79 2.69 7.12 3.59
CA PHE A 79 1.29 7.53 3.45
C PHE A 79 0.29 6.44 3.85
N SER A 80 -0.66 6.77 4.71
CA SER A 80 -1.89 6.00 4.93
C SER A 80 -3.05 6.55 4.09
N GLY A 81 -4.19 5.85 4.05
CA GLY A 81 -5.38 6.31 3.31
C GLY A 81 -5.25 6.21 1.79
N ILE A 82 -4.51 5.21 1.31
CA ILE A 82 -4.29 4.99 -0.11
C ILE A 82 -5.33 3.97 -0.59
N ALA A 83 -6.20 4.40 -1.51
CA ALA A 83 -7.14 3.50 -2.15
C ALA A 83 -6.66 3.12 -3.55
N VAL A 84 -6.90 1.87 -3.93
CA VAL A 84 -6.50 1.33 -5.24
C VAL A 84 -7.73 0.73 -5.90
N PHE A 85 -7.92 1.06 -7.18
CA PHE A 85 -9.07 0.68 -7.98
C PHE A 85 -8.67 -0.10 -9.22
N ASP A 86 -9.56 -0.97 -9.68
CA ASP A 86 -9.43 -1.58 -11.01
C ASP A 86 -9.80 -0.59 -12.12
N VAL A 87 -9.64 -1.01 -13.38
CA VAL A 87 -9.98 -0.21 -14.56
C VAL A 87 -11.45 0.24 -14.62
N ASN A 88 -12.36 -0.45 -13.91
CA ASN A 88 -13.79 -0.15 -13.83
C ASN A 88 -14.18 0.68 -12.60
N ASP A 89 -13.20 1.27 -11.89
CA ASP A 89 -13.42 2.04 -10.65
C ASP A 89 -13.97 1.19 -9.48
N SER A 90 -13.72 -0.13 -9.49
CA SER A 90 -14.02 -0.98 -8.32
C SER A 90 -12.85 -0.96 -7.34
N LEU A 91 -13.12 -0.74 -6.05
CA LEU A 91 -12.10 -0.76 -4.99
C LEU A 91 -11.50 -2.17 -4.89
N ILE A 92 -10.18 -2.27 -4.94
CA ILE A 92 -9.44 -3.54 -4.87
C ILE A 92 -8.42 -3.58 -3.73
N ALA A 93 -7.98 -2.43 -3.23
CA ALA A 93 -7.17 -2.35 -2.02
C ALA A 93 -7.34 -1.00 -1.32
N ASP A 94 -7.16 -1.02 0.00
CA ASP A 94 -7.03 0.17 0.85
C ASP A 94 -5.88 -0.10 1.85
N GLY A 95 -5.01 0.87 2.06
CA GLY A 95 -3.93 0.66 3.00
C GLY A 95 -3.01 1.83 3.29
N TRP A 96 -1.90 1.47 3.93
CA TRP A 96 -0.78 2.30 4.32
C TRP A 96 0.49 1.72 3.73
N MET A 97 1.23 2.52 2.96
CA MET A 97 2.57 2.17 2.49
C MET A 97 3.70 2.56 3.45
N GLN A 98 4.77 1.80 3.43
CA GLN A 98 6.08 2.15 3.97
C GLN A 98 7.13 2.03 2.87
N PHE A 99 8.30 2.64 3.07
CA PHE A 99 9.42 2.52 2.15
C PHE A 99 10.74 2.25 2.88
N ILE A 100 11.69 1.71 2.13
CA ILE A 100 13.09 1.59 2.50
C ILE A 100 13.87 2.46 1.52
N HIS A 101 14.67 3.39 2.03
CA HIS A 101 15.59 4.19 1.22
C HIS A 101 16.96 4.21 1.88
N GLU A 102 17.90 3.45 1.33
CA GLU A 102 19.25 3.26 1.88
C GLU A 102 20.26 3.26 0.73
N GLN A 103 21.16 4.25 0.73
CA GLN A 103 22.12 4.48 -0.37
C GLN A 103 21.39 4.59 -1.72
N ASP A 104 21.68 3.69 -2.67
CA ASP A 104 21.06 3.66 -4.00
C ASP A 104 19.83 2.72 -4.08
N PHE A 105 19.44 2.09 -2.96
CA PHE A 105 18.30 1.18 -2.91
C PHE A 105 17.04 1.90 -2.43
N PHE A 106 15.97 1.75 -3.21
CA PHE A 106 14.65 2.31 -2.90
C PHE A 106 13.55 1.26 -3.17
N LEU A 107 12.71 1.01 -2.17
CA LEU A 107 11.57 0.09 -2.28
C LEU A 107 10.40 0.54 -1.40
N SER A 108 9.26 0.81 -2.01
CA SER A 108 7.96 0.96 -1.35
C SER A 108 7.21 -0.36 -1.27
N TYR A 109 6.44 -0.55 -0.20
CA TYR A 109 5.65 -1.75 0.06
C TYR A 109 4.46 -1.45 0.97
N TRP A 110 3.51 -2.37 1.09
CA TRP A 110 2.36 -2.22 1.99
C TRP A 110 2.72 -2.56 3.44
N GLU A 111 2.65 -1.57 4.33
CA GLU A 111 2.79 -1.76 5.78
C GLU A 111 1.48 -2.31 6.38
N TYR A 112 0.34 -1.83 5.91
CA TYR A 112 -0.97 -2.40 6.17
C TYR A 112 -1.78 -2.35 4.88
N VAL A 113 -2.50 -3.43 4.56
CA VAL A 113 -3.36 -3.44 3.37
C VAL A 113 -4.49 -4.42 3.57
N VAL A 114 -5.69 -4.03 3.14
CA VAL A 114 -6.83 -4.92 2.95
C VAL A 114 -7.07 -4.99 1.45
N THR A 115 -7.27 -6.19 0.91
CA THR A 115 -7.60 -6.38 -0.51
C THR A 115 -9.00 -6.95 -0.69
N PHE A 116 -9.61 -6.62 -1.82
CA PHE A 116 -11.00 -6.92 -2.14
C PHE A 116 -11.13 -7.50 -3.54
N ASN A 117 -12.06 -8.44 -3.70
CA ASN A 117 -12.59 -8.86 -5.00
C ASN A 117 -14.07 -8.49 -5.02
N ARG A 118 -14.41 -7.43 -5.76
CA ARG A 118 -15.72 -6.79 -5.71
C ARG A 118 -15.98 -6.30 -4.29
N ASP A 119 -16.85 -7.00 -3.55
CA ASP A 119 -17.29 -6.64 -2.21
C ASP A 119 -16.73 -7.57 -1.13
N GLU A 120 -15.99 -8.61 -1.53
CA GLU A 120 -15.47 -9.62 -0.63
C GLU A 120 -14.00 -9.35 -0.33
N LYS A 121 -13.69 -9.21 0.96
CA LYS A 121 -12.32 -9.13 1.43
C LYS A 121 -11.59 -10.44 1.14
N ILE A 122 -10.46 -10.36 0.43
CA ILE A 122 -9.63 -11.51 0.05
C ILE A 122 -8.51 -11.73 1.06
N SER A 123 -7.77 -10.67 1.38
CA SER A 123 -6.58 -10.73 2.22
C SER A 123 -6.45 -9.48 3.07
N GLU A 124 -5.67 -9.59 4.13
CA GLU A 124 -5.30 -8.45 4.95
C GLU A 124 -3.96 -8.66 5.65
N LYS A 125 -3.09 -7.66 5.52
CA LYS A 125 -1.89 -7.53 6.35
C LYS A 125 -2.21 -6.56 7.49
N ARG A 126 -2.33 -7.10 8.71
CA ARG A 126 -2.53 -6.30 9.94
C ARG A 126 -1.27 -6.07 10.76
N ASP A 127 -0.25 -6.90 10.53
CA ASP A 127 0.93 -6.92 11.40
C ASP A 127 2.00 -5.94 10.89
N LYS A 128 2.50 -5.10 11.79
CA LYS A 128 3.57 -4.12 11.53
C LYS A 128 4.88 -4.81 11.14
N GLY A 129 5.60 -4.23 10.19
CA GLY A 129 6.96 -4.57 9.78
C GLY A 129 7.07 -5.01 8.31
N ILE A 130 8.31 -5.32 7.92
CA ILE A 130 8.70 -5.80 6.59
C ILE A 130 8.28 -7.27 6.41
N PRO A 131 7.38 -7.60 5.45
CA PRO A 131 7.01 -8.97 5.10
C PRO A 131 8.17 -9.79 4.55
N ASP A 132 8.07 -11.12 4.62
CA ASP A 132 9.09 -12.01 4.06
C ASP A 132 9.31 -11.78 2.54
N HIS A 133 8.24 -11.55 1.77
CA HIS A 133 8.36 -11.31 0.31
C HIS A 133 8.97 -9.95 -0.04
N ILE A 134 8.94 -8.98 0.88
CA ILE A 134 9.69 -7.72 0.75
C ILE A 134 11.12 -7.95 1.21
N TRP A 135 11.32 -8.66 2.32
CA TRP A 135 12.64 -8.96 2.87
C TRP A 135 13.56 -9.66 1.87
N THR A 136 13.02 -10.55 1.03
CA THR A 136 13.79 -11.23 -0.02
C THR A 136 14.27 -10.29 -1.14
N LYS A 137 13.59 -9.18 -1.37
CA LYS A 137 13.98 -8.15 -2.37
C LYS A 137 15.08 -7.21 -1.85
N ILE A 138 15.31 -7.17 -0.53
CA ILE A 138 16.31 -6.30 0.09
C ILE A 138 17.72 -6.87 -0.11
N PRO A 139 18.69 -6.06 -0.59
CA PRO A 139 20.09 -6.46 -0.66
C PRO A 139 20.69 -6.86 0.70
N ASP A 140 21.54 -7.89 0.71
CA ASP A 140 22.09 -8.44 1.96
C ASP A 140 22.92 -7.45 2.79
N TYR A 141 23.54 -6.47 2.14
CA TYR A 141 24.30 -5.42 2.85
C TYR A 141 23.41 -4.41 3.59
N ILE A 142 22.12 -4.32 3.24
CA ILE A 142 21.14 -3.43 3.87
C ILE A 142 20.40 -4.15 5.01
N LYS A 143 20.13 -5.45 4.86
CA LYS A 143 19.38 -6.25 5.84
C LYS A 143 19.80 -6.06 7.32
N PRO A 144 21.11 -6.03 7.67
CA PRO A 144 21.52 -5.81 9.07
C PRO A 144 20.99 -4.50 9.69
N LEU A 145 20.74 -3.46 8.88
CA LEU A 145 20.19 -2.18 9.32
C LEU A 145 18.68 -2.29 9.65
N LEU A 146 17.99 -3.21 8.99
CA LEU A 146 16.54 -3.35 8.99
C LEU A 146 16.02 -4.55 9.81
N GLU A 147 16.91 -5.36 10.40
CA GLU A 147 16.56 -6.59 11.12
C GLU A 147 15.48 -6.39 12.19
N LYS A 148 15.48 -5.23 12.87
CA LYS A 148 14.47 -4.88 13.89
C LYS A 148 13.09 -4.59 13.31
N GLN A 149 13.02 -4.23 12.03
CA GLN A 149 11.79 -3.91 11.31
C GLN A 149 11.21 -5.13 10.60
N LYS A 150 11.97 -6.23 10.50
CA LYS A 150 11.47 -7.49 9.93
C LYS A 150 10.29 -8.02 10.74
N MET A 151 9.21 -8.38 10.05
CA MET A 151 8.09 -9.05 10.69
C MET A 151 8.54 -10.38 11.30
N LYS A 152 8.08 -10.65 12.52
CA LYS A 152 8.33 -11.92 13.20
C LYS A 152 7.09 -12.82 13.07
N GLY A 153 7.20 -13.86 12.24
CA GLY A 153 6.15 -14.86 12.05
C GLY A 153 5.40 -14.71 10.72
N SER A 154 4.69 -15.77 10.34
CA SER A 154 3.90 -15.83 9.11
C SER A 154 2.62 -15.00 9.26
N PRO A 155 2.28 -14.09 8.33
CA PRO A 155 1.04 -13.31 8.37
C PRO A 155 -0.21 -14.16 8.10
N TRP A 156 -0.03 -15.41 7.68
CA TRP A 156 -1.12 -16.32 7.35
C TRP A 156 -1.59 -17.07 8.59
N LYS A 157 -2.62 -16.54 9.25
CA LYS A 157 -3.57 -17.41 9.94
C LYS A 157 -4.68 -17.74 8.94
N LEU A 158 -4.64 -18.97 8.40
CA LEU A 158 -5.79 -19.61 7.77
C LEU A 158 -6.89 -19.82 8.82
#